data_AF-A0A8B6GNI8-F1
#
_entry.id   AF-A0A8B6GNI8-F1
#
_cell.length_a   1.000
_cell.length_b   1.000
_cell.length_c   1.000
_cell.angle_alpha   90.00
_cell.angle_beta   90.00
_cell.angle_gamma   90.00
#
_symmetry.space_group_name_H-M   'P 1'
#
loop_
_entity.id
_entity.type
_entity.pdbx_description
1 polymer ?
#
loop_
_entity_poly.entity_id
_entity_poly.type
_entity_poly.pdbx_seq_one_letter_code
_entity_poly.pdbx_strand_id
1 'polypeptide(L)'
;MVELYDKIVQLDQSFAACRDASLKGRFAETVKDEGLRRELRRLNIETPTLEFFELRDRAVHWMGREFERKSAINQEIKIDKGESDLLEVVKHQESLIERQQEQINQMLLSRPESEVRRPRKCWNCGSSQHLKYNCPKPVKDRHQGSSLNG
;
A
#
# COMPACT_ATOMS: atom_id res chain seq x y z
N MET A 1 2.89 9.54 -42.73
CA MET A 1 4.05 9.77 -41.84
C MET A 1 5.27 8.99 -42.32
N VAL A 2 5.21 7.66 -42.41
CA VAL A 2 6.34 6.82 -42.87
C VAL A 2 6.76 7.16 -44.30
N GLU A 3 5.82 7.22 -45.25
CA GLU A 3 6.10 7.55 -46.66
C GLU A 3 6.71 8.95 -46.86
N LEU A 4 6.35 9.92 -46.01
CA LEU A 4 6.93 11.26 -46.05
C LEU A 4 8.37 11.24 -45.56
N TYR A 5 8.65 10.42 -44.55
CA TYR A 5 10.02 10.25 -44.07
C TYR A 5 10.88 9.48 -45.07
N ASP A 6 10.32 8.46 -45.72
CA ASP A 6 11.04 7.71 -46.75
C ASP A 6 11.41 8.61 -47.94
N LYS A 7 10.54 9.57 -48.32
CA LYS A 7 10.87 10.62 -49.29
C LYS A 7 11.99 11.55 -48.81
N ILE A 8 12.03 11.91 -47.52
CA ILE A 8 13.11 12.73 -46.94
C ILE A 8 14.44 11.96 -46.99
N VAL A 9 14.43 10.66 -46.65
CA VAL A 9 15.62 9.80 -46.70
C VAL A 9 16.10 9.58 -48.14
N GLN A 10 15.19 9.52 -49.11
CA GLN A 10 15.53 9.46 -50.54
C GLN A 10 16.20 10.75 -51.03
N LEU A 11 15.84 11.90 -50.48
CA LEU A 11 16.44 13.20 -50.83
C LEU A 11 17.76 13.44 -50.09
N ASP A 12 17.91 12.91 -48.87
CA ASP A 12 19.13 12.99 -48.08
C ASP A 12 19.33 11.69 -47.26
N GLN A 13 20.33 10.91 -47.66
CA GLN A 13 20.63 9.60 -47.08
C GLN A 13 21.10 9.69 -45.61
N SER A 14 21.54 10.85 -45.14
CA SER A 14 22.00 11.03 -43.75
C SER A 14 20.88 10.75 -42.74
N PHE A 15 19.62 10.95 -43.14
CA PHE A 15 18.44 10.68 -42.31
C PHE A 15 18.12 9.19 -42.16
N ALA A 16 18.78 8.31 -42.92
CA ALA A 16 18.58 6.86 -42.82
C ALA A 16 19.05 6.33 -41.44
N ALA A 17 20.19 6.83 -40.94
CA ALA A 17 20.80 6.35 -39.70
C ALA A 17 19.94 6.66 -38.45
N CYS A 18 19.11 7.69 -38.51
CA CYS A 18 18.22 8.10 -37.42
C CYS A 18 16.74 7.88 -37.74
N ARG A 19 16.42 7.12 -38.79
CA ARG A 19 15.05 6.95 -39.30
C ARG A 19 14.07 6.50 -38.21
N ASP A 20 14.37 5.39 -37.54
CA ASP A 20 13.45 4.87 -36.52
C ASP A 20 13.39 5.75 -35.28
N ALA A 21 14.51 6.34 -34.85
CA ALA A 21 14.50 7.27 -33.72
C ALA A 21 13.61 8.49 -34.00
N SER A 22 13.68 9.03 -35.23
CA SER A 22 12.87 10.17 -35.66
C SER A 22 11.40 9.83 -35.80
N LEU A 23 11.08 8.69 -36.44
CA LEU A 23 9.70 8.20 -36.56
C LEU A 23 9.07 7.93 -35.20
N LYS A 24 9.79 7.26 -34.29
CA LYS A 24 9.35 6.98 -32.93
C LYS A 24 9.14 8.25 -32.11
N GLY A 25 10.04 9.23 -32.22
CA GLY A 25 9.92 10.52 -31.55
C GLY A 25 8.69 11.28 -32.02
N ARG A 26 8.52 11.44 -33.34
CA ARG A 26 7.35 12.15 -33.90
C ARG A 26 6.05 11.42 -33.59
N PHE A 27 6.05 10.09 -33.61
CA PHE A 27 4.86 9.31 -33.28
C PHE A 27 4.42 9.57 -31.83
N ALA A 28 5.33 9.52 -30.87
CA ALA A 28 5.02 9.83 -29.46
C ALA A 28 4.42 11.24 -29.30
N GLU A 29 4.93 12.26 -30.00
CA GLU A 29 4.41 13.62 -29.92
C GLU A 29 3.03 13.80 -30.56
N THR A 30 2.68 12.99 -31.57
CA THR A 30 1.38 13.07 -32.25
C THR A 30 0.24 12.37 -31.50
N VAL A 31 0.57 11.55 -30.50
CA VAL A 31 -0.42 10.80 -29.71
C VAL A 31 -1.13 11.74 -28.74
N LYS A 32 -2.46 11.76 -28.81
CA LYS A 32 -3.31 12.61 -27.95
C LYS A 32 -3.44 12.10 -26.52
N ASP A 33 -3.42 10.79 -26.34
CA ASP A 33 -3.53 10.19 -25.01
C ASP A 33 -2.24 10.41 -24.22
N GLU A 34 -2.36 11.07 -23.07
CA GLU A 34 -1.24 11.47 -22.23
C GLU A 34 -0.50 10.27 -21.61
N GLY A 35 -1.23 9.22 -21.24
CA GLY A 35 -0.66 8.00 -20.68
C GLY A 35 0.17 7.25 -21.71
N LEU A 36 -0.41 7.02 -22.88
CA LEU A 36 0.23 6.36 -24.02
C LEU A 36 1.44 7.16 -24.51
N ARG A 37 1.34 8.48 -24.60
CA ARG A 37 2.46 9.34 -24.97
C ARG A 37 3.65 9.17 -24.00
N ARG A 38 3.37 9.16 -22.69
CA ARG A 38 4.40 8.98 -21.66
C ARG A 38 5.09 7.63 -21.79
N GLU A 39 4.31 6.60 -22.05
CA GLU A 39 4.78 5.23 -22.21
C GLU A 39 5.61 5.04 -23.50
N LEU A 40 5.21 5.69 -24.60
CA LEU A 40 5.99 5.69 -25.85
C LEU A 40 7.33 6.42 -25.68
N ARG A 41 7.36 7.54 -24.95
CA ARG A 41 8.63 8.21 -24.60
C ARG A 41 9.52 7.33 -23.75
N ARG A 42 8.95 6.61 -22.78
CA ARG A 42 9.67 5.65 -21.93
C ARG A 42 10.29 4.53 -22.78
N LEU A 43 9.53 3.92 -23.68
CA LEU A 43 10.03 2.90 -24.62
C LEU A 43 11.17 3.42 -25.50
N ASN A 44 11.09 4.67 -25.96
CA ASN A 44 12.15 5.26 -26.79
C ASN A 44 13.48 5.38 -26.05
N ILE A 45 13.44 5.54 -24.72
CA ILE A 45 14.63 5.64 -23.86
C ILE A 45 15.11 4.25 -23.45
N GLU A 46 14.19 3.38 -23.03
CA GLU A 46 14.52 2.04 -22.51
C GLU A 46 14.95 1.06 -23.62
N THR A 47 14.41 1.22 -24.83
CA THR A 47 14.69 0.32 -25.96
C THR A 47 14.96 1.12 -27.23
N PRO A 48 16.11 1.80 -27.32
CA PRO A 48 16.42 2.68 -28.46
C PRO A 48 16.56 1.92 -29.78
N THR A 49 16.90 0.62 -29.73
CA THR A 49 17.03 -0.27 -30.88
C THR A 49 15.72 -0.87 -31.38
N LEU A 50 14.60 -0.65 -30.66
CA LEU A 50 13.28 -1.16 -31.06
C LEU A 50 12.86 -0.56 -32.39
N GLU A 51 12.35 -1.35 -33.32
CA GLU A 51 11.89 -0.82 -34.61
C GLU A 51 10.62 0.01 -34.45
N PHE A 52 10.42 0.96 -35.37
CA PHE A 52 9.22 1.81 -35.35
C PHE A 52 7.92 0.99 -35.41
N PHE A 53 7.88 -0.06 -36.23
CA PHE A 53 6.69 -0.90 -36.40
C PHE A 53 6.36 -1.70 -35.13
N GLU A 54 7.36 -2.25 -34.45
CA GLU A 54 7.16 -2.94 -33.18
C GLU A 54 6.65 -2.00 -32.09
N LEU A 55 7.20 -0.79 -32.02
CA LEU A 55 6.73 0.24 -31.09
C LEU A 55 5.27 0.61 -31.37
N ARG A 56 4.90 0.77 -32.64
CA ARG A 56 3.52 1.03 -33.07
C ARG A 56 2.60 -0.11 -32.68
N ASP A 57 3.01 -1.35 -32.89
CA ASP A 57 2.18 -2.52 -32.59
C ASP A 57 1.94 -2.66 -31.07
N ARG A 58 2.95 -2.36 -30.24
CA ARG A 58 2.78 -2.22 -28.79
C ARG A 58 1.81 -1.10 -28.41
N ALA A 59 1.86 0.03 -29.10
CA ALA A 59 0.93 1.14 -28.89
C ALA A 59 -0.52 0.74 -29.19
N VAL A 60 -0.75 0.04 -30.30
CA VAL A 60 -2.07 -0.48 -30.68
C VAL A 60 -2.58 -1.48 -29.65
N HIS A 61 -1.70 -2.37 -29.14
CA HIS A 61 -2.05 -3.31 -28.09
C HIS A 61 -2.47 -2.62 -26.78
N TRP A 62 -1.79 -1.54 -26.40
CA TRP A 62 -2.17 -0.75 -25.23
C TRP A 62 -3.52 -0.06 -25.39
N MET A 63 -3.81 0.46 -26.58
CA MET A 63 -5.13 1.01 -26.91
C MET A 63 -6.22 -0.09 -26.91
N GLY A 64 -5.90 -1.30 -27.38
CA GLY A 64 -6.80 -2.46 -27.34
C GLY A 64 -7.17 -2.87 -25.91
N ARG A 65 -6.18 -2.93 -25.00
CA ARG A 65 -6.43 -3.18 -23.57
C ARG A 65 -7.18 -2.04 -22.87
N GLU A 66 -7.09 -0.83 -23.37
CA GLU A 66 -7.87 0.31 -22.87
C GLU A 66 -9.31 0.28 -23.38
N PHE A 67 -9.53 -0.16 -24.62
CA PHE A 67 -10.86 -0.41 -25.17
C PHE A 67 -11.56 -1.57 -24.45
N GLU A 68 -10.85 -2.67 -24.18
CA GLU A 68 -11.37 -3.78 -23.36
C GLU A 68 -11.65 -3.34 -21.92
N ARG A 69 -10.78 -2.53 -21.29
CA ARG A 69 -11.05 -1.98 -19.94
C ARG A 69 -12.23 -1.03 -19.93
N LYS A 70 -12.36 -0.12 -20.90
CA LYS A 70 -13.49 0.83 -20.99
C LYS A 70 -14.79 0.15 -21.39
N SER A 71 -14.73 -0.92 -22.19
CA SER A 71 -15.86 -1.78 -22.50
C SER A 71 -16.26 -2.65 -21.31
N ALA A 72 -15.30 -3.15 -20.53
CA ALA A 72 -15.55 -3.93 -19.30
C ALA A 72 -16.05 -3.07 -18.14
N ILE A 73 -15.72 -1.78 -18.11
CA ILE A 73 -16.28 -0.82 -17.13
C ILE A 73 -17.74 -0.46 -17.48
N ASN A 74 -18.13 -0.48 -18.76
CA ASN A 74 -19.51 -0.20 -19.21
C ASN A 74 -20.36 -1.46 -19.46
N GLN A 75 -19.78 -2.65 -19.45
CA GLN A 75 -20.54 -3.89 -19.39
C GLN A 75 -20.97 -4.11 -17.95
N GLU A 76 -22.29 -4.10 -17.74
CA GLU A 76 -22.91 -4.62 -16.54
C GLU A 76 -22.21 -5.91 -16.12
N ILE A 77 -21.65 -5.84 -14.92
CA ILE A 77 -20.92 -6.89 -14.24
C ILE A 77 -21.88 -8.09 -14.09
N LYS A 78 -21.84 -9.04 -15.03
CA LYS A 78 -22.41 -10.37 -14.84
C LYS A 78 -21.41 -11.19 -14.01
N ILE A 79 -21.48 -11.05 -12.68
CA ILE A 79 -20.79 -11.96 -11.76
C ILE A 79 -21.66 -13.20 -11.62
N ASP A 80 -21.30 -14.29 -12.28
CA ASP A 80 -22.13 -15.52 -12.23
C ASP A 80 -21.47 -16.66 -11.43
N LYS A 81 -20.23 -16.49 -10.92
CA LYS A 81 -19.55 -17.52 -10.09
C LYS A 81 -18.66 -16.98 -8.97
N GLY A 82 -18.03 -15.82 -9.15
CA GLY A 82 -17.15 -15.22 -8.14
C GLY A 82 -17.88 -14.63 -6.93
N GLU A 83 -19.17 -14.27 -7.06
CA GLU A 83 -19.96 -13.73 -5.96
C GLU A 83 -20.27 -14.80 -4.92
N SER A 84 -20.52 -16.05 -5.32
CA SER A 84 -20.75 -17.14 -4.37
C SER A 84 -19.53 -17.36 -3.48
N ASP A 85 -18.34 -17.42 -4.09
CA ASP A 85 -17.09 -17.67 -3.37
C ASP A 85 -16.70 -16.47 -2.48
N LEU A 86 -16.85 -15.23 -2.98
CA LEU A 86 -16.61 -14.04 -2.17
C LEU A 86 -17.65 -13.88 -1.05
N LEU A 87 -18.92 -14.16 -1.32
CA LEU A 87 -19.99 -14.10 -0.31
C LEU A 87 -19.80 -15.19 0.75
N GLU A 88 -19.33 -16.37 0.36
CA GLU A 88 -18.94 -17.43 1.29
C GLU A 88 -17.76 -17.02 2.17
N VAL A 89 -16.73 -16.39 1.58
CA VAL A 89 -15.58 -15.85 2.33
C VAL A 89 -16.02 -14.74 3.30
N VAL A 90 -16.90 -13.83 2.88
CA VAL A 90 -17.41 -12.75 3.74
C VAL A 90 -18.25 -13.31 4.89
N LYS A 91 -19.16 -14.24 4.62
CA LYS A 91 -19.95 -14.93 5.67
C LYS A 91 -19.04 -15.70 6.64
N HIS A 92 -18.01 -16.33 6.11
CA HIS A 92 -17.03 -17.03 6.94
C HIS A 92 -16.30 -16.05 7.86
N GLN A 93 -15.86 -14.90 7.34
CA GLN A 93 -15.24 -13.83 8.12
C GLN A 93 -16.16 -13.26 9.19
N GLU A 94 -17.45 -13.04 8.89
CA GLU A 94 -18.44 -12.58 9.88
C GLU A 94 -18.49 -13.52 11.10
N SER A 95 -18.55 -14.84 10.87
CA SER A 95 -18.59 -15.84 11.95
C SER A 95 -17.31 -15.90 12.79
N LEU A 96 -16.16 -15.57 12.20
CA LEU A 96 -14.88 -15.51 12.90
C LEU A 96 -14.79 -14.25 13.77
N ILE A 97 -15.28 -13.12 13.26
CA ILE A 97 -15.33 -11.85 13.98
C ILE A 97 -16.27 -11.97 15.19
N GLU A 98 -17.44 -12.59 15.02
CA GLU A 98 -18.40 -12.81 16.10
C GLU A 98 -17.78 -13.65 17.23
N ARG A 99 -17.13 -14.77 16.91
CA ARG A 99 -16.40 -15.58 17.89
C ARG A 99 -15.26 -14.82 18.57
N GLN A 100 -14.53 -13.99 17.82
CA GLN A 100 -13.48 -13.14 18.40
C GLN A 100 -14.09 -12.15 19.41
N GLN A 101 -15.23 -11.54 19.07
CA GLN A 101 -15.89 -10.58 19.95
C GLN A 101 -16.39 -11.25 21.23
N GLU A 102 -16.91 -12.48 21.16
CA GLU A 102 -17.30 -13.27 22.34
C GLU A 102 -16.11 -13.59 23.24
N GLN A 103 -14.97 -14.00 22.67
CA GLN A 103 -13.75 -14.25 23.43
C GLN A 103 -13.24 -12.97 24.11
N ILE A 104 -13.27 -11.83 23.42
CA ILE A 104 -12.93 -10.52 23.99
C ILE A 104 -13.86 -10.20 25.16
N ASN A 105 -15.17 -10.36 24.97
CA ASN A 105 -16.15 -10.10 26.02
C ASN A 105 -15.95 -11.01 27.24
N GLN A 106 -15.65 -12.30 27.02
CA GLN A 106 -15.30 -13.23 28.11
C GLN A 106 -14.04 -12.80 28.85
N MET A 107 -13.00 -12.34 28.16
CA MET A 107 -11.79 -11.82 28.81
C MET A 107 -12.06 -10.55 29.60
N LEU A 108 -12.95 -9.67 29.11
CA LEU A 108 -13.36 -8.47 29.81
C LEU A 108 -14.18 -8.78 31.08
N LEU A 109 -15.06 -9.79 31.03
CA LEU A 109 -15.87 -10.24 32.17
C LEU A 109 -15.08 -11.07 33.19
N SER A 110 -14.13 -11.87 32.71
CA SER A 110 -13.25 -12.70 33.56
C SER A 110 -12.11 -11.90 34.17
N ARG A 111 -11.93 -10.64 33.76
CA ARG A 111 -11.00 -9.72 34.40
C ARG A 111 -11.52 -9.50 35.82
N PRO A 112 -10.81 -9.97 36.87
CA PRO A 112 -11.27 -9.73 38.21
C PRO A 112 -11.30 -8.22 38.45
N GLU A 113 -12.41 -7.74 39.02
CA GLU A 113 -12.61 -6.37 39.49
C GLU A 113 -11.67 -6.01 40.66
N SER A 114 -10.68 -6.87 40.93
CA SER A 114 -9.59 -6.67 41.87
C SER A 114 -8.45 -5.88 41.24
N GLU A 115 -8.70 -4.61 40.92
CA GLU A 115 -7.74 -3.50 41.04
C GLU A 115 -8.47 -2.20 40.67
N VAL A 116 -9.61 -1.94 41.32
CA VAL A 116 -10.02 -0.54 41.54
C VAL A 116 -8.87 0.10 42.31
N ARG A 117 -8.03 0.80 41.54
CA ARG A 117 -6.72 1.33 41.91
C ARG A 117 -6.81 2.07 43.25
N ARG A 118 -6.48 1.38 44.35
CA ARG A 118 -6.18 2.08 45.60
C ARG A 118 -5.02 3.02 45.28
N PRO A 119 -5.13 4.34 45.58
CA PRO A 119 -4.08 5.28 45.25
C PRO A 119 -2.77 4.78 45.86
N ARG A 120 -1.75 4.60 45.02
CA ARG A 120 -0.46 4.03 45.46
C ARG A 120 0.13 4.93 46.53
N LYS A 121 0.28 4.40 47.74
CA LYS A 121 0.91 5.09 48.87
C LYS A 121 2.42 4.90 48.83
N CYS A 122 3.17 5.89 49.29
CA CYS A 122 4.61 5.85 49.49
C CYS A 122 5.01 4.64 50.32
N TRP A 123 5.88 3.77 49.79
CA TRP A 123 6.36 2.60 50.51
C TRP A 123 7.36 2.90 51.62
N ASN A 124 7.86 4.13 51.74
CA ASN A 124 8.72 4.55 52.85
C ASN A 124 7.92 5.12 54.03
N CYS A 125 6.92 5.97 53.77
CA CYS A 125 6.19 6.69 54.82
C CYS A 125 4.67 6.47 54.87
N GLY A 126 4.09 5.77 53.89
CA GLY A 126 2.66 5.48 53.81
C GLY A 126 1.77 6.61 53.28
N SER A 127 2.33 7.77 52.92
CA SER A 127 1.55 8.91 52.38
C SER A 127 1.05 8.65 50.96
N SER A 128 -0.14 9.14 50.59
CA SER A 128 -0.66 9.09 49.22
C SER A 128 -0.20 10.24 48.33
N GLN A 129 0.52 11.23 48.88
CA GLN A 129 0.94 12.44 48.14
C GLN A 129 2.17 12.23 47.24
N HIS A 130 2.94 11.17 47.46
CA HIS A 130 4.16 10.88 46.70
C HIS A 130 4.46 9.37 46.69
N LEU A 131 5.38 8.95 45.84
CA LEU A 131 5.91 7.58 45.80
C LEU A 131 7.29 7.52 46.48
N LYS A 132 7.79 6.30 46.78
CA LYS A 132 9.05 6.08 47.52
C LYS A 132 10.23 6.93 47.00
N TYR A 133 10.31 7.10 45.68
CA TYR A 133 11.38 7.86 45.01
C TYR A 133 11.39 9.35 45.38
N ASN A 134 10.21 9.95 45.57
CA ASN A 134 10.04 11.37 45.94
C ASN A 134 9.70 11.53 47.43
N CYS A 135 10.08 10.57 48.28
CA CYS A 135 9.78 10.65 49.69
C CYS A 135 10.70 11.68 50.37
N PRO A 136 10.16 12.72 51.03
CA PRO A 136 10.96 13.71 51.74
C PRO A 136 11.54 13.15 53.06
N LYS A 137 11.11 11.94 53.49
CA LYS A 137 11.65 11.27 54.68
C LYS A 137 12.83 10.39 54.29
N PRO A 138 13.89 10.31 55.12
CA PRO A 138 14.97 9.36 54.90
C PRO A 138 14.43 7.94 54.78
N VAL A 139 15.06 7.12 53.92
CA VAL A 139 14.67 5.73 53.71
C VAL A 139 14.83 5.00 55.04
N LYS A 140 13.77 4.35 55.53
CA LYS A 140 13.90 3.49 56.71
C LYS A 140 14.72 2.26 56.33
N ASP A 141 15.95 2.17 56.82
CA ASP A 141 16.75 0.95 56.73
C ASP A 141 16.01 -0.18 57.46
N ARG A 142 15.72 -1.27 56.75
CA ARG A 142 15.06 -2.47 57.31
C ARG A 142 16.00 -3.32 58.17
N HIS A 143 17.12 -2.78 58.63
CA HIS A 143 18.10 -3.46 59.48
C HIS A 143 18.38 -2.67 60.76
N GLN A 144 17.42 -2.65 61.68
CA GLN A 144 17.65 -2.58 63.14
C GLN A 144 16.29 -2.74 63.88
N GLY A 145 16.18 -3.73 64.75
CA GLY A 145 15.08 -3.80 65.71
C GLY A 145 14.46 -5.17 66.03
N SER A 146 15.17 -6.29 65.83
CA SER A 146 14.96 -7.48 66.67
C SER A 146 15.97 -7.43 67.81
N SER A 147 15.59 -6.93 68.99
CA SER A 147 16.14 -7.37 70.28
C SER A 147 15.46 -6.66 71.48
N LEU A 148 14.86 -7.51 72.35
CA LEU A 148 14.75 -7.40 73.82
C LEU A 148 13.82 -6.30 74.38
N ASN A 149 13.00 -6.48 75.42
CA ASN A 149 12.70 -7.57 76.38
C ASN A 149 11.32 -7.23 77.01
N GLY A 150 10.62 -8.14 77.70
CA GLY A 150 10.72 -8.27 79.16
C GLY A 150 9.86 -7.23 79.87
#